data_AF-A0A952L2A5-F1
#
_entry.id   AF-A0A952L2A5-F1
#
_cell.length_a   1.000
_cell.length_b   1.000
_cell.length_c   1.000
_cell.angle_alpha   90.00
_cell.angle_beta   90.00
_cell.angle_gamma   90.00
#
_symmetry.space_group_name_H-M   'P 1'
#
loop_
_entity.id
_entity.type
_entity.pdbx_description
1 polymer ?
#
loop_
_entity_poly.entity_id
_entity_poly.type
_entity_poly.pdbx_seq_one_letter_code
_entity_poly.pdbx_strand_id
1 'polypeptide(L)'
;MALLCVARLLVALVPLRLWRGSIGRLDGAGQSLATPHRVAAARRLAVHVERAAGRLPFATKCLPRAMALAWLLRKRRWPYVLRIAVRPQLARDGSDDLHAWVECGGRIVIGELPGPWSMLLSLQG
;
A
#
# COMPACT_ATOMS: atom_id res chain seq x y z
N MET A 1 8.87 -3.11 12.50
CA MET A 1 9.43 -4.47 12.42
C MET A 1 8.34 -5.52 12.53
N ALA A 2 7.71 -5.72 13.70
CA ALA A 2 6.63 -6.70 13.87
C ALA A 2 5.52 -6.61 12.81
N LEU A 3 5.06 -5.40 12.48
CA LEU A 3 4.02 -5.18 11.46
C LEU A 3 4.42 -5.64 10.05
N LEU A 4 5.70 -5.56 9.68
CA LEU A 4 6.17 -6.02 8.36
C LEU A 4 6.28 -7.55 8.33
N CYS A 5 6.74 -8.17 9.41
CA CYS A 5 6.78 -9.62 9.54
C CYS A 5 5.36 -10.20 9.49
N VAL A 6 4.42 -9.59 10.20
CA VAL A 6 2.99 -9.96 10.17
C VAL A 6 2.39 -9.73 8.78
N ALA A 7 2.67 -8.61 8.10
CA ALA A 7 2.20 -8.37 6.74
C ALA A 7 2.70 -9.42 5.76
N ARG A 8 3.98 -9.80 5.83
CA ARG A 8 4.55 -10.81 4.95
C ARG A 8 4.04 -12.21 5.25
N LEU A 9 3.93 -12.59 6.53
CA LEU A 9 3.33 -13.86 6.94
C LEU A 9 1.89 -13.95 6.45
N LEU A 10 1.11 -12.89 6.59
CA LEU A 10 -0.24 -12.86 6.06
C LEU A 10 -0.27 -12.88 4.52
N VAL A 11 0.65 -12.23 3.80
CA VAL A 11 0.72 -12.35 2.31
C VAL A 11 1.03 -13.79 1.90
N ALA A 12 1.97 -14.42 2.60
CA ALA A 12 2.44 -15.75 2.27
C ALA A 12 1.45 -16.86 2.69
N LEU A 13 0.73 -16.66 3.79
CA LEU A 13 -0.10 -17.70 4.41
C LEU A 13 -1.61 -17.48 4.25
N VAL A 14 -2.06 -16.25 3.98
CA VAL A 14 -3.47 -15.89 4.03
C VAL A 14 -3.92 -15.33 2.69
N PRO A 15 -4.84 -16.02 1.97
CA PRO A 15 -5.41 -15.52 0.72
C PRO A 15 -5.94 -14.11 0.87
N LEU A 16 -5.60 -13.21 -0.07
CA LEU A 16 -5.97 -11.77 -0.09
C LEU A 16 -7.42 -11.51 0.35
N ARG A 17 -8.33 -12.42 0.01
CA ARG A 17 -9.76 -12.40 0.33
C ARG A 17 -10.07 -12.27 1.82
N LEU A 18 -9.28 -12.90 2.71
CA LEU A 18 -9.59 -13.00 4.15
C LEU A 18 -9.22 -11.74 4.95
N TRP A 19 -8.34 -10.89 4.40
CA TRP A 19 -7.74 -9.77 5.13
C TRP A 19 -7.83 -8.46 4.34
N ARG A 20 -8.41 -8.49 3.13
CA ARG A 20 -8.81 -7.31 2.35
C ARG A 20 -9.57 -6.27 3.19
N GLY A 21 -10.46 -6.71 4.09
CA GLY A 21 -11.23 -5.83 4.97
C GLY A 21 -10.40 -5.08 6.02
N SER A 22 -9.17 -5.54 6.31
CA SER A 22 -8.25 -4.85 7.23
C SER A 22 -7.52 -3.67 6.58
N ILE A 23 -7.45 -3.65 5.24
CA ILE A 23 -6.63 -2.71 4.47
C ILE A 23 -7.47 -1.62 3.81
N GLY A 24 -8.79 -1.82 3.70
CA GLY A 24 -9.72 -0.81 3.20
C GLY A 24 -11.02 -1.44 2.71
N ARG A 25 -11.98 -0.62 2.34
CA ARG A 25 -13.26 -1.00 1.71
C ARG A 25 -13.24 -0.54 0.25
N LEU A 26 -13.96 -1.25 -0.62
CA LEU A 26 -14.00 -0.96 -2.06
C LEU A 26 -14.73 0.35 -2.36
N ASP A 27 -15.76 0.64 -1.57
CA ASP A 27 -16.73 1.71 -1.84
C ASP A 27 -16.75 2.79 -0.75
N GLY A 28 -15.61 3.06 -0.09
CA GLY A 28 -15.52 4.24 0.76
C GLY A 28 -15.68 5.48 -0.11
N ALA A 29 -16.82 6.18 -0.06
CA ALA A 29 -16.90 7.54 -0.57
C ALA A 29 -16.07 8.43 0.37
N GLY A 30 -14.76 8.52 0.13
CA GLY A 30 -13.85 9.00 1.15
C GLY A 30 -12.50 9.45 0.63
N GLN A 31 -12.47 10.23 -0.46
CA GLN A 31 -11.44 11.28 -0.58
C GLN A 31 -11.69 12.34 0.50
N SER A 32 -11.67 11.95 1.78
CA SER A 32 -11.66 12.92 2.86
C SER A 32 -10.37 13.70 2.68
N LEU A 33 -10.49 14.99 2.36
CA LEU A 33 -9.39 15.92 2.13
C LEU A 33 -8.37 15.77 3.27
N ALA A 34 -7.32 14.99 3.02
CA ALA A 34 -6.26 14.82 3.99
C ALA A 34 -5.61 16.19 4.12
N THR A 35 -5.65 16.78 5.31
CA THR A 35 -4.99 18.07 5.54
C THR A 35 -3.50 17.96 5.17
N PRO A 36 -2.86 19.02 4.67
CA PRO A 36 -1.45 18.99 4.29
C PRO A 36 -0.54 18.44 5.39
N HIS A 37 -0.85 18.74 6.65
CA HIS A 37 -0.17 18.20 7.82
C HIS A 37 -0.26 16.66 7.92
N ARG A 38 -1.44 16.08 7.65
CA ARG A 38 -1.63 14.61 7.65
C ARG A 38 -0.89 13.95 6.49
N VAL A 39 -0.84 14.58 5.32
CA VAL A 39 -0.06 14.08 4.17
C VAL A 39 1.43 14.06 4.52
N ALA A 40 1.95 15.14 5.12
CA ALA A 40 3.34 15.20 5.57
C ALA A 40 3.66 14.12 6.63
N ALA A 41 2.74 13.91 7.58
CA ALA A 41 2.91 12.87 8.59
C ALA A 41 2.81 11.45 8.01
N ALA A 42 1.93 11.22 7.03
CA ALA A 42 1.85 9.96 6.30
C ALA A 42 3.15 9.67 5.54
N ARG A 43 3.76 10.68 4.90
CA ARG A 43 5.09 10.56 4.28
C ARG A 43 6.18 10.17 5.28
N ARG A 44 6.15 10.77 6.47
CA ARG A 44 7.07 10.36 7.55
C ARG A 44 6.86 8.89 7.89
N LEU A 45 5.63 8.41 8.05
CA LEU A 45 5.34 7.00 8.30
C LEU A 45 5.84 6.10 7.15
N ALA A 46 5.65 6.51 5.90
CA ALA A 46 6.16 5.78 4.74
C ALA A 46 7.68 5.61 4.78
N VAL A 47 8.44 6.67 5.13
CA VAL A 47 9.89 6.57 5.33
C VAL A 47 10.26 5.54 6.40
N HIS A 48 9.48 5.45 7.50
CA HIS A 48 9.71 4.43 8.52
C HIS A 48 9.42 3.01 8.00
N VAL A 49 8.38 2.86 7.17
CA VAL A 49 8.05 1.59 6.52
C VAL A 49 9.16 1.17 5.55
N GLU A 50 9.65 2.07 4.69
CA GLU A 50 10.75 1.81 3.75
C GLU A 50 12.05 1.44 4.48
N ARG A 51 12.42 2.21 5.52
CA ARG A 51 13.58 1.89 6.36
C ARG A 51 13.45 0.54 7.04
N ALA A 52 12.25 0.19 7.49
CA ALA A 52 12.01 -1.10 8.11
C ALA A 52 12.02 -2.24 7.07
N ALA A 53 11.56 -2.00 5.84
CA ALA A 53 11.62 -2.95 4.74
C ALA A 53 13.08 -3.23 4.32
N GLY A 54 13.93 -2.21 4.26
CA GLY A 54 15.35 -2.34 3.90
C GLY A 54 16.22 -3.01 4.97
N ARG A 55 15.71 -3.17 6.20
CA ARG A 55 16.41 -3.85 7.30
C ARG A 55 15.99 -5.31 7.48
N LEU A 56 15.03 -5.78 6.70
CA LEU A 56 14.62 -7.20 6.73
C LEU A 56 15.59 -8.03 5.87
N PRO A 57 15.91 -9.27 6.28
CA PRO A 57 16.86 -10.12 5.57
C PRO A 57 16.33 -10.65 4.23
N PHE A 58 15.17 -10.20 3.76
CA PHE A 58 14.51 -10.64 2.54
C PHE A 58 13.89 -9.46 1.79
N ALA A 59 13.86 -9.56 0.46
CA ALA A 59 13.24 -8.56 -0.40
C ALA A 59 11.74 -8.42 -0.09
N THR A 60 11.36 -7.26 0.42
CA THR A 60 9.95 -6.93 0.69
C THR A 60 9.33 -6.33 -0.57
N LYS A 61 8.38 -7.04 -1.21
CA LYS A 61 7.66 -6.55 -2.39
C LYS A 61 6.82 -5.29 -2.07
N CYS A 62 6.40 -4.56 -3.11
CA CYS A 62 5.59 -3.34 -3.00
C CYS A 62 4.30 -3.53 -2.18
N LEU A 63 3.59 -4.65 -2.37
CA LEU A 63 2.34 -4.96 -1.68
C LEU A 63 2.47 -5.00 -0.14
N PRO A 64 3.35 -5.81 0.48
CA PRO A 64 3.55 -5.77 1.93
C PRO A 64 3.89 -4.39 2.50
N ARG A 65 4.66 -3.56 1.77
CA ARG A 65 5.00 -2.20 2.21
C ARG A 65 3.76 -1.31 2.21
N ALA A 66 3.00 -1.32 1.12
CA ALA A 66 1.77 -0.56 0.97
C ALA A 66 0.73 -0.96 2.04
N MET A 67 0.63 -2.25 2.34
CA MET A 67 -0.25 -2.78 3.40
C MET A 67 0.18 -2.34 4.80
N ALA A 68 1.47 -2.41 5.12
CA ALA A 68 1.98 -1.96 6.41
C ALA A 68 1.71 -0.47 6.65
N LEU A 69 1.85 0.36 5.61
CA LEU A 69 1.49 1.77 5.69
C LEU A 69 -0.03 1.95 5.87
N ALA A 70 -0.85 1.26 5.07
CA ALA A 70 -2.31 1.30 5.21
C ALA A 70 -2.78 0.96 6.63
N TRP A 71 -2.21 -0.06 7.27
CA TRP A 71 -2.52 -0.38 8.67
C TRP A 71 -2.11 0.71 9.66
N LEU A 72 -0.95 1.36 9.46
CA LEU A 72 -0.52 2.48 10.30
C LEU A 72 -1.45 3.68 10.17
N LEU A 73 -1.93 3.97 8.95
CA LEU A 73 -2.86 5.06 8.66
C LEU A 73 -4.25 4.77 9.22
N ARG A 74 -4.75 3.54 9.03
CA ARG A 74 -6.02 3.07 9.58
C ARG A 74 -6.04 3.13 11.11
N LYS A 75 -4.96 2.68 11.78
CA LYS A 75 -4.85 2.77 13.25
C LYS A 75 -4.96 4.21 13.75
N ARG A 76 -4.52 5.18 12.95
CA ARG A 76 -4.60 6.62 13.23
C ARG A 76 -5.89 7.28 12.73
N ARG A 77 -6.79 6.51 12.12
CA ARG A 77 -8.03 6.99 11.45
C ARG A 77 -7.73 8.10 10.43
N TRP A 78 -6.63 7.98 9.69
CA TRP A 78 -6.27 8.92 8.64
C TRP A 78 -6.77 8.39 7.30
N PRO A 79 -7.39 9.23 6.46
CA PRO A 79 -7.92 8.79 5.18
C PRO A 79 -6.79 8.44 4.22
N TYR A 80 -6.89 7.27 3.57
CA TYR A 80 -5.94 6.81 2.56
C TYR A 80 -6.61 5.96 1.49
N VAL A 81 -5.91 5.82 0.36
CA VAL A 81 -6.30 4.92 -0.73
C VAL A 81 -5.13 4.00 -1.04
N LEU A 82 -5.33 2.69 -0.87
CA LEU A 82 -4.43 1.67 -1.37
C LEU A 82 -4.84 1.28 -2.79
N ARG A 83 -3.93 1.46 -3.73
CA ARG A 83 -4.10 1.06 -5.13
C ARG A 83 -3.31 -0.21 -5.39
N ILE A 84 -3.90 -1.13 -6.13
CA ILE A 84 -3.25 -2.32 -6.67
C ILE A 84 -3.47 -2.29 -8.18
N ALA A 85 -2.39 -2.37 -8.93
CA ALA A 85 -2.42 -2.35 -10.38
C ALA A 85 -1.55 -3.47 -10.95
N VAL A 86 -1.76 -3.74 -12.24
CA VAL A 86 -0.97 -4.67 -13.02
C VAL A 86 -0.42 -3.96 -14.26
N ARG A 87 0.76 -4.38 -14.74
CA ARG A 87 1.25 -3.94 -16.05
C ARG A 87 0.28 -4.39 -17.16
N PRO A 88 0.03 -3.52 -18.17
CA PRO A 88 -0.71 -3.88 -19.36
C PRO A 88 -0.12 -5.11 -20.02
N GLN A 89 -0.97 -5.94 -20.62
CA GLN A 89 -0.61 -7.25 -21.16
C GLN A 89 0.54 -7.20 -22.19
N LEU A 90 0.65 -6.09 -22.93
CA LEU A 90 1.72 -5.80 -23.90
C LEU A 90 3.08 -5.47 -23.26
N ALA A 91 3.10 -5.13 -21.97
CA ALA A 91 4.28 -4.71 -21.21
C ALA A 91 4.58 -5.65 -20.03
N ARG A 92 4.03 -6.88 -20.06
CA ARG A 92 4.30 -7.93 -19.06
C ARG A 92 5.55 -8.70 -19.47
N ASP A 93 6.56 -8.71 -18.61
CA ASP A 93 7.82 -9.42 -18.84
C ASP A 93 8.16 -10.44 -17.73
N GLY A 94 7.34 -10.56 -16.69
CA GLY A 94 7.56 -11.54 -15.62
C GLY A 94 7.09 -11.10 -14.22
N SER A 95 7.91 -11.37 -13.20
CA SER A 95 7.50 -11.33 -11.78
C SER A 95 7.17 -9.96 -11.20
N ASP A 96 7.36 -8.88 -11.96
CA ASP A 96 7.11 -7.47 -11.59
C ASP A 96 5.84 -6.89 -12.24
N ASP A 97 4.95 -7.77 -12.72
CA ASP A 97 3.68 -7.37 -13.31
C ASP A 97 2.71 -6.72 -12.32
N LEU A 98 2.88 -6.93 -11.01
CA LEU A 98 1.96 -6.43 -9.99
C LEU A 98 2.60 -5.32 -9.16
N HIS A 99 1.85 -4.22 -9.02
CA HIS A 99 2.30 -3.07 -8.25
C HIS A 99 1.23 -2.58 -7.27
N ALA A 100 1.70 -2.02 -6.16
CA ALA A 100 0.82 -1.48 -5.13
C ALA A 100 1.42 -0.23 -4.49
N TRP A 101 0.59 0.80 -4.32
CA TRP A 101 0.97 2.07 -3.73
C TRP A 101 -0.14 2.64 -2.84
N VAL A 102 0.22 3.54 -1.94
CA VAL A 102 -0.74 4.22 -1.06
C VAL A 102 -0.76 5.71 -1.38
N GLU A 103 -1.96 6.25 -1.50
CA GLU A 103 -2.24 7.67 -1.70
C GLU A 103 -2.87 8.26 -0.43
N CYS A 104 -2.48 9.49 -0.07
CA CYS A 104 -3.15 10.29 0.95
C CYS A 104 -3.41 11.69 0.38
N GLY A 105 -4.66 12.14 0.38
CA GLY A 105 -5.04 13.43 -0.20
C GLY A 105 -4.65 13.57 -1.68
N GLY A 106 -4.80 12.49 -2.46
CA GLY A 106 -4.47 12.46 -3.90
C GLY A 106 -2.97 12.42 -4.22
N ARG A 107 -2.09 12.29 -3.21
CA ARG A 107 -0.64 12.19 -3.43
C ARG A 107 -0.13 10.81 -3.06
N ILE A 108 0.69 10.23 -3.92
CA ILE A 108 1.41 8.99 -3.62
C ILE A 108 2.37 9.25 -2.44
N VAL A 109 2.35 8.34 -1.47
CA VAL A 109 3.11 8.42 -0.22
C VAL A 109 4.15 7.32 -0.13
N ILE A 110 3.88 6.14 -0.70
CA ILE A 110 4.79 5.00 -0.77
C ILE A 110 4.54 4.20 -2.04
N GLY A 111 5.57 3.52 -2.55
CA GLY A 111 5.46 2.66 -3.72
C GLY A 111 5.28 3.44 -5.01
N GLU A 112 5.91 4.60 -5.16
CA GLU A 112 5.91 5.31 -6.45
C GLU A 112 6.70 4.50 -7.48
N LEU A 113 6.07 4.16 -8.61
CA LEU A 113 6.72 3.43 -9.68
C LEU A 113 6.23 3.97 -11.04
N PRO A 114 7.15 4.46 -11.90
CA PRO A 114 6.78 5.01 -13.20
C PRO A 114 6.36 3.89 -14.16
N GLY A 115 5.35 4.17 -14.98
CA GLY A 115 4.91 3.27 -16.05
C GLY A 115 3.40 3.29 -16.29
N PRO A 116 2.94 2.70 -17.41
CA PRO A 116 1.53 2.48 -17.63
C PRO A 116 1.04 1.38 -16.69
N TRP A 117 0.00 1.68 -15.91
CA TRP A 117 -0.59 0.75 -14.95
C TRP A 117 -2.08 0.58 -15.24
N SER A 118 -2.53 -0.67 -15.35
CA SER A 118 -3.95 -1.01 -15.40
C SER A 118 -4.44 -1.25 -13.98
N MET A 119 -5.33 -0.39 -13.48
CA MET A 119 -5.83 -0.48 -12.11
C MET A 119 -6.69 -1.73 -11.94
N LEU A 120 -6.32 -2.60 -10.99
CA LEU A 120 -7.10 -3.79 -10.63
C LEU A 120 -8.00 -3.51 -9.43
N LEU A 121 -7.48 -2.80 -8.44
CA LEU A 121 -8.15 -2.60 -7.18
C LEU A 121 -7.85 -1.23 -6.57
N SER A 122 -8.89 -0.62 -6.02
CA SER A 122 -8.79 0.54 -5.15
C SER A 122 -9.46 0.22 -3.82
N LEU A 123 -8.74 0.41 -2.71
CA LEU A 123 -9.22 0.17 -1.35
C LEU A 123 -9.07 1.45 -0.54
N GLN A 124 -10.17 1.96 0.01
CA GLN A 124 -10.18 3.19 0.81
C GLN A 124 -10.34 2.88 2.30
N GLY A 125 -9.65 3.60 3.18
CA GLY A 125 -9.66 3.34 4.62
C GLY A 125 -9.52 4.58 5.49
#